data_AF-A0A164JWA8-F1
#
_entry.id   AF-A0A164JWA8-F1
#
_cell.length_a   1.000
_cell.length_b   1.000
_cell.length_c   1.000
_cell.angle_alpha   90.00
_cell.angle_beta   90.00
_cell.angle_gamma   90.00
#
_symmetry.space_group_name_H-M   'P 1'
#
loop_
_entity.id
_entity.type
_entity.pdbx_description
1 polymer ?
#
loop_
_entity_poly.entity_id
_entity_poly.type
_entity_poly.pdbx_seq_one_letter_code
_entity_poly.pdbx_strand_id
1 'polypeptide(L)'
;FEAIVDTSGWSGEKIVQMLRAKLTDRAFFVIQAILKDLPHDYDSVKEALLDHFHGDENVDLYLKKFNKAKRKPGEKIVDYALRLQEIFKRAYPVGHSEKSFAIILMQKFIEGLNPKLQAKVKYKDFKDFGE
;
A
#
# COMPACT_ATOMS: atom_id res chain seq x y z
N PHE A 1 2.38 1.88 -17.14
CA PHE A 1 1.54 2.68 -18.05
C PHE A 1 2.08 4.10 -18.10
N GLU A 2 2.26 4.76 -16.94
CA GLU A 2 2.94 6.07 -16.80
C GLU A 2 4.20 6.24 -17.67
N ALA A 3 5.18 5.33 -17.58
CA ALA A 3 6.40 5.43 -18.38
C ALA A 3 6.20 5.47 -19.92
N ILE A 4 5.08 4.93 -20.42
CA ILE A 4 4.70 5.02 -21.84
C ILE A 4 4.08 6.40 -22.10
N VAL A 5 3.18 6.85 -21.21
CA VAL A 5 2.54 8.17 -21.30
C VAL A 5 3.58 9.28 -21.34
N ASP A 6 4.56 9.24 -20.43
CA ASP A 6 5.62 10.25 -20.28
C ASP A 6 6.47 10.43 -21.56
N THR A 7 6.57 9.39 -22.38
CA THR A 7 7.39 9.39 -23.61
C THR A 7 6.56 9.50 -24.89
N SER A 8 5.22 9.49 -24.79
CA SER A 8 4.33 9.32 -25.94
C SER A 8 3.91 10.59 -26.66
N GLY A 9 3.95 11.75 -25.98
CA GLY A 9 3.39 13.01 -26.47
C GLY A 9 1.87 12.95 -26.75
N TRP A 10 1.15 12.00 -26.17
CA TRP A 10 -0.30 11.85 -26.37
C TRP A 10 -1.09 12.95 -25.67
N SER A 11 -2.21 13.37 -26.28
CA SER A 11 -3.19 14.22 -25.61
C SER A 11 -3.86 13.49 -24.45
N GLY A 12 -4.37 14.23 -23.45
CA GLY A 12 -5.12 13.65 -22.32
C GLY A 12 -6.23 12.70 -22.76
N GLU A 13 -7.01 13.08 -23.77
CA GLU A 13 -8.03 12.24 -24.38
C GLU A 13 -7.48 10.92 -24.94
N LYS A 14 -6.36 10.98 -25.68
CA LYS A 14 -5.71 9.79 -26.23
C LYS A 14 -5.15 8.89 -25.13
N ILE A 15 -4.61 9.46 -24.06
CA ILE A 15 -4.15 8.69 -22.89
C ILE A 15 -5.34 7.96 -22.25
N VAL A 16 -6.48 8.64 -22.06
CA VAL A 16 -7.71 8.05 -21.52
C VAL A 16 -8.24 6.92 -22.41
N GLN A 17 -8.25 7.09 -23.73
CA GLN A 17 -8.64 6.04 -24.67
C GLN A 17 -7.72 4.81 -24.58
N MET A 18 -6.41 5.03 -24.51
CA MET A 18 -5.42 3.95 -24.39
C MET A 18 -5.48 3.25 -23.03
N LEU A 19 -5.80 3.98 -21.96
CA LEU A 19 -6.03 3.41 -20.63
C LEU A 19 -7.27 2.51 -20.66
N ARG A 20 -8.40 3.00 -21.19
CA ARG A 20 -9.64 2.23 -21.36
C ARG A 20 -9.42 0.95 -22.15
N ALA A 21 -8.65 1.00 -23.24
CA ALA A 21 -8.37 -0.18 -24.06
C ALA A 21 -7.52 -1.25 -23.34
N LYS A 22 -6.79 -0.89 -22.28
CA LYS A 22 -5.95 -1.81 -21.50
C LYS A 22 -6.64 -2.45 -20.31
N LEU A 23 -7.75 -1.89 -19.84
CA LEU A 23 -8.50 -2.43 -18.70
C LEU A 23 -9.51 -3.46 -19.20
N THR A 24 -9.53 -4.63 -18.55
CA THR A 24 -10.43 -5.74 -18.88
C THR A 24 -11.37 -6.05 -17.72
N ASP A 25 -12.41 -6.85 -17.99
CA ASP A 25 -13.29 -7.42 -16.98
C ASP A 25 -13.89 -6.36 -16.04
N ARG A 26 -13.81 -6.57 -14.73
CA ARG A 26 -14.28 -5.62 -13.71
C ARG A 26 -13.69 -4.23 -13.91
N ALA A 27 -12.41 -4.12 -14.28
CA ALA A 27 -11.74 -2.83 -14.47
C ALA A 27 -12.27 -2.06 -15.68
N PHE A 28 -12.74 -2.76 -16.72
CA PHE A 28 -13.39 -2.14 -17.86
C PHE A 28 -14.72 -1.48 -17.49
N PHE A 29 -15.55 -2.15 -16.68
CA PHE A 29 -16.84 -1.58 -16.25
C PHE A 29 -16.65 -0.35 -15.35
N VAL A 30 -15.65 -0.38 -14.48
CA VAL A 30 -15.32 0.74 -13.58
C VAL A 30 -14.85 1.95 -14.37
N ILE A 31 -13.91 1.80 -15.30
CA ILE A 31 -13.47 2.94 -16.10
C ILE A 31 -14.61 3.49 -16.97
N GLN A 32 -15.50 2.64 -17.48
CA GLN A 32 -16.67 3.13 -18.20
C GLN A 32 -17.64 3.94 -17.34
N ALA A 33 -17.78 3.61 -16.05
CA ALA A 33 -18.59 4.40 -15.13
C ALA A 33 -17.93 5.77 -14.87
N ILE A 34 -16.63 5.78 -14.56
CA ILE A 34 -15.86 7.02 -14.30
C ILE A 34 -15.88 7.97 -15.49
N LEU A 35 -15.72 7.43 -16.71
CA LEU A 35 -15.69 8.24 -17.94
C LEU A 35 -17.03 8.87 -18.32
N LYS A 36 -18.15 8.47 -17.72
CA LYS A 36 -19.44 9.17 -17.92
C LYS A 36 -19.42 10.56 -17.30
N ASP A 37 -18.73 10.70 -16.17
CA ASP A 37 -18.67 11.94 -15.41
C ASP A 37 -17.39 12.74 -15.71
N LEU A 38 -16.30 12.07 -16.10
CA LEU A 38 -14.98 12.66 -16.33
C LEU A 38 -14.35 12.20 -17.67
N PRO A 39 -14.89 12.61 -18.83
CA PRO A 39 -14.52 12.00 -20.11
C PRO A 39 -13.13 12.37 -20.66
N HIS A 40 -12.51 13.48 -20.24
CA HIS A 40 -11.31 14.02 -20.92
C HIS A 40 -10.14 14.44 -19.99
N ASP A 41 -10.26 14.20 -18.69
CA ASP A 41 -9.20 14.54 -17.74
C ASP A 41 -8.51 13.27 -17.24
N TYR A 42 -7.29 13.03 -17.72
CA TYR A 42 -6.52 11.84 -17.34
C TYR A 42 -6.23 11.81 -15.84
N ASP A 43 -5.89 12.96 -15.24
CA ASP A 43 -5.50 13.01 -13.84
C ASP A 43 -6.70 12.69 -12.93
N SER A 44 -7.86 13.29 -13.19
CA SER A 44 -9.09 12.94 -12.45
C SER A 44 -9.54 11.50 -12.68
N VAL A 45 -9.42 10.96 -13.90
CA VAL A 45 -9.74 9.55 -14.19
C VAL A 45 -8.80 8.60 -13.45
N LYS A 46 -7.51 8.92 -13.41
CA LYS A 46 -6.49 8.16 -12.69
C LYS A 46 -6.76 8.16 -11.19
N GLU A 47 -7.03 9.33 -10.60
CA GLU A 47 -7.37 9.44 -9.17
C GLU A 47 -8.64 8.66 -8.84
N ALA A 48 -9.69 8.75 -9.66
CA ALA A 48 -10.93 8.00 -9.44
C ALA A 48 -10.73 6.48 -9.57
N LEU A 49 -9.86 6.02 -10.47
CA LEU A 49 -9.49 4.60 -10.57
C LEU A 49 -8.66 4.14 -9.38
N LEU A 50 -7.73 4.97 -8.91
CA LEU A 50 -6.97 4.70 -7.70
C LEU A 50 -7.90 4.64 -6.49
N ASP A 51 -8.82 5.58 -6.32
CA ASP A 51 -9.81 5.54 -5.24
C ASP A 51 -10.71 4.28 -5.35
N HIS A 52 -11.18 3.93 -6.54
CA HIS A 52 -12.06 2.76 -6.70
C HIS A 52 -11.36 1.41 -6.46
N PHE A 53 -10.10 1.26 -6.90
CA PHE A 53 -9.36 0.00 -6.77
C PHE A 53 -8.44 -0.06 -5.54
N HIS A 54 -8.08 1.09 -4.96
CA HIS A 54 -7.17 1.22 -3.83
C HIS A 54 -7.80 1.89 -2.60
N GLY A 55 -9.03 2.42 -2.69
CA GLY A 55 -9.78 2.97 -1.56
C GLY A 55 -10.08 1.95 -0.47
N ASP A 56 -10.61 2.46 0.65
CA ASP A 56 -10.73 1.92 2.02
C ASP A 56 -10.76 0.39 2.22
N GLU A 57 -11.33 -0.37 1.28
CA GLU A 57 -11.27 -1.83 1.25
C GLU A 57 -9.84 -2.39 1.36
N ASN A 58 -8.83 -1.67 0.84
CA ASN A 58 -7.43 -2.08 0.93
C ASN A 58 -6.82 -1.69 2.29
N VAL A 59 -7.07 -0.47 2.76
CA VAL A 59 -6.53 0.01 4.05
C VAL A 59 -7.08 -0.84 5.20
N ASP A 60 -8.39 -1.09 5.24
CA ASP A 60 -9.02 -1.94 6.26
C ASP A 60 -8.52 -3.38 6.22
N LEU A 61 -8.32 -3.94 5.02
CA LEU A 61 -7.74 -5.27 4.85
C LEU A 61 -6.30 -5.31 5.38
N TYR A 62 -5.49 -4.30 5.06
CA TYR A 62 -4.11 -4.22 5.50
C TYR A 62 -3.98 -3.90 6.99
N LEU A 63 -4.89 -3.12 7.58
CA LEU A 63 -5.02 -2.93 9.02
C LEU A 63 -5.36 -4.26 9.71
N LYS A 64 -6.30 -5.03 9.19
CA LYS A 64 -6.62 -6.38 9.70
C LYS A 64 -5.41 -7.32 9.60
N LYS A 65 -4.67 -7.29 8.48
CA LYS A 65 -3.42 -8.06 8.31
C LYS A 65 -2.33 -7.61 9.29
N PHE A 66 -2.16 -6.30 9.48
CA PHE A 66 -1.19 -5.71 10.39
C PHE A 66 -1.48 -6.14 11.83
N ASN A 67 -2.72 -6.01 12.28
CA ASN A 67 -3.15 -6.39 13.63
C ASN A 67 -2.92 -7.88 13.93
N LYS A 68 -3.05 -8.74 12.92
CA LYS A 68 -2.84 -10.20 13.03
C LYS A 68 -1.39 -10.63 12.72
N ALA A 69 -0.52 -9.73 12.27
CA ALA A 69 0.82 -10.08 11.83
C ALA A 69 1.68 -10.57 13.00
N LYS A 70 2.14 -11.82 12.89
CA LYS A 70 3.16 -12.42 13.76
C LYS A 70 4.24 -13.06 12.90
N ARG A 71 5.42 -13.27 13.47
CA ARG A 71 6.49 -14.03 12.83
C ARG A 71 6.05 -15.49 12.68
N LYS A 72 6.13 -16.03 11.46
CA LYS A 72 5.79 -17.42 11.18
C LYS A 72 6.90 -18.37 11.69
N PRO A 73 6.58 -19.63 12.03
CA PRO A 73 7.59 -20.64 12.31
C PRO A 73 8.59 -20.75 11.16
N GLY A 74 9.89 -20.71 11.44
CA GLY A 74 10.96 -20.81 10.43
C GLY A 74 11.24 -19.54 9.61
N GLU A 75 10.37 -18.52 9.65
CA GLU A 75 10.60 -17.24 8.97
C GLU A 75 11.81 -16.54 9.59
N LYS A 76 12.71 -15.95 8.79
CA LYS A 76 13.84 -15.18 9.33
C LYS A 76 13.31 -13.88 9.95
N ILE A 77 14.04 -13.33 10.93
CA ILE A 77 13.64 -12.08 11.61
C ILE A 77 13.56 -10.92 10.62
N VAL A 78 14.54 -10.83 9.71
CA VAL A 78 14.60 -9.79 8.67
C VAL A 78 13.43 -9.92 7.68
N ASP A 79 13.11 -11.13 7.23
CA ASP A 79 11.98 -11.37 6.32
C ASP A 79 10.65 -10.97 6.98
N TYR A 80 10.50 -11.25 8.27
CA TYR A 80 9.34 -10.79 9.05
C TYR A 80 9.26 -9.26 9.11
N ALA A 81 10.38 -8.58 9.40
CA ALA A 81 10.44 -7.12 9.47
C ALA A 81 10.04 -6.46 8.15
N LEU A 82 10.60 -6.94 7.02
CA LEU A 82 10.27 -6.45 5.67
C LEU A 82 8.80 -6.66 5.33
N ARG A 83 8.26 -7.85 5.60
CA ARG A 83 6.85 -8.15 5.38
C ARG A 83 5.93 -7.27 6.22
N LEU A 84 6.31 -7.01 7.47
CA LEU A 84 5.53 -6.16 8.37
C LEU A 84 5.55 -4.70 7.91
N GLN A 85 6.70 -4.19 7.48
CA GLN A 85 6.82 -2.85 6.87
C GLN A 85 5.93 -2.69 5.63
N GLU A 86 5.89 -3.70 4.76
CA GLU A 86 5.09 -3.63 3.54
C GLU A 86 3.59 -3.65 3.84
N ILE A 87 3.16 -4.44 4.83
CA ILE A 87 1.78 -4.42 5.33
C ILE A 87 1.46 -3.04 5.95
N PHE A 88 2.38 -2.47 6.71
CA PHE A 88 2.20 -1.20 7.40
C PHE A 88 2.04 -0.02 6.45
N LYS A 89 2.88 0.07 5.40
CA LYS A 89 2.78 1.11 4.36
C LYS A 89 1.40 1.13 3.70
N ARG A 90 0.78 -0.04 3.53
CA ARG A 90 -0.54 -0.19 2.93
C ARG A 90 -1.69 0.02 3.92
N ALA A 91 -1.43 -0.23 5.21
CA ALA A 91 -2.39 0.04 6.29
C ALA A 91 -2.44 1.52 6.71
N TYR A 92 -1.37 2.29 6.43
CA TYR A 92 -1.25 3.70 6.81
C TYR A 92 -0.63 4.54 5.67
N PRO A 93 -1.30 4.65 4.51
CA PRO A 93 -0.72 5.28 3.32
C PRO A 93 -0.30 6.75 3.54
N VAL A 94 -1.08 7.52 4.30
CA VAL A 94 -0.85 8.97 4.51
C VAL A 94 0.08 9.27 5.70
N GLY A 95 0.29 8.33 6.63
CA GLY A 95 1.02 8.55 7.90
C GLY A 95 2.31 7.75 8.07
N HIS A 96 2.65 6.84 7.16
CA HIS A 96 3.77 5.89 7.35
C HIS A 96 5.16 6.54 7.54
N SER A 97 5.34 7.80 7.14
CA SER A 97 6.59 8.55 7.29
C SER A 97 6.71 9.32 8.62
N GLU A 98 5.65 9.35 9.43
CA GLU A 98 5.68 10.02 10.72
C GLU A 98 6.44 9.19 11.78
N LYS A 99 7.14 9.88 12.69
CA LYS A 99 7.89 9.24 13.78
C LYS A 99 6.98 8.45 14.73
N SER A 100 5.76 8.91 14.96
CA SER A 100 4.71 8.21 15.73
C SER A 100 4.40 6.83 15.14
N PHE A 101 4.38 6.72 13.82
CA PHE A 101 4.10 5.47 13.10
C PHE A 101 5.27 4.49 13.15
N ALA A 102 6.52 4.98 13.20
CA ALA A 102 7.68 4.12 13.46
C ALA A 102 7.58 3.40 14.82
N ILE A 103 7.08 4.09 15.85
CA ILE A 103 6.84 3.49 17.18
C ILE A 103 5.79 2.38 17.09
N ILE A 104 4.67 2.64 16.40
CA ILE A 104 3.59 1.65 16.22
C ILE A 104 4.13 0.40 15.50
N LEU A 105 4.89 0.59 14.42
CA LEU A 105 5.49 -0.51 13.67
C LEU A 105 6.46 -1.33 14.52
N MET A 106 7.31 -0.66 15.32
CA MET A 106 8.28 -1.31 16.20
C MET A 106 7.59 -2.10 17.32
N GLN A 107 6.60 -1.51 17.97
CA GLN A 107 5.81 -2.20 18.99
C GLN A 107 5.12 -3.42 18.41
N LYS A 108 4.56 -3.30 17.20
CA LYS A 108 3.91 -4.42 16.52
C LYS A 108 4.89 -5.54 16.16
N PHE A 109 6.10 -5.17 15.73
CA PHE A 109 7.15 -6.14 15.45
C PHE A 109 7.51 -6.94 16.69
N ILE A 110 7.76 -6.26 17.82
CA ILE A 110 8.09 -6.93 19.09
C ILE A 110 6.96 -7.88 19.50
N GLU A 111 5.69 -7.43 19.48
CA GLU A 111 4.52 -8.27 19.78
C GLU A 111 4.44 -9.56 18.93
N GLY A 112 4.86 -9.49 17.67
CA GLY A 112 4.83 -10.62 16.75
C GLY A 112 6.01 -11.58 16.87
N LEU A 113 7.04 -11.26 17.67
CA LEU A 113 8.14 -12.19 17.96
C LEU A 113 7.71 -13.27 18.96
N ASN A 114 8.49 -14.35 19.04
CA ASN A 114 8.29 -15.34 20.10
C ASN A 114 8.74 -14.80 21.48
N PRO A 115 8.23 -15.34 22.61
CA PRO A 115 8.51 -14.81 23.94
C PRO A 115 10.00 -14.72 24.31
N LYS A 116 10.81 -15.68 23.84
CA LYS A 116 12.26 -15.69 24.10
C LYS A 116 12.96 -14.50 23.44
N LEU A 117 12.55 -14.13 22.22
CA LEU A 117 13.09 -12.98 21.51
C LEU A 117 12.53 -11.67 22.05
N GLN A 118 11.23 -11.63 22.40
CA GLN A 118 10.62 -10.46 23.04
C GLN A 118 11.39 -10.04 24.29
N ALA A 119 11.73 -11.00 25.17
CA ALA A 119 12.47 -10.72 26.39
C ALA A 119 13.85 -10.07 26.15
N LYS A 120 14.49 -10.35 24.99
CA LYS A 120 15.80 -9.78 24.63
C LYS A 120 15.72 -8.35 24.09
N VAL A 121 14.57 -7.95 23.56
CA VAL A 121 14.39 -6.64 22.91
C VAL A 121 13.50 -5.69 23.70
N LYS A 122 12.72 -6.19 24.66
CA LYS A 122 11.75 -5.39 25.45
C LYS A 122 12.37 -4.23 26.23
N TYR A 123 13.66 -4.32 26.57
CA TYR A 123 14.37 -3.33 27.39
C TYR A 123 15.47 -2.58 26.61
N LYS A 124 15.54 -2.77 25.29
CA LYS A 124 16.45 -2.01 24.44
C LYS A 124 15.75 -0.76 23.93
N ASP A 125 16.41 0.38 24.09
CA ASP A 125 16.03 1.61 23.42
C ASP A 125 16.54 1.54 21.98
N PHE A 126 15.61 1.44 21.03
CA PHE A 126 15.88 1.55 19.60
C PHE A 126 15.50 2.96 19.15
N LYS A 127 16.37 3.61 18.36
CA LYS A 127 16.09 4.95 17.83
C LYS A 127 15.11 4.91 16.67
N ASP A 128 15.17 3.86 15.87
CA ASP A 128 14.27 3.62 14.74
C ASP A 128 14.15 2.12 14.44
N PHE A 129 13.32 1.78 13.47
CA PHE A 129 13.02 0.39 13.10
C PHE A 129 14.18 -0.34 12.39
N GLY A 130 15.15 0.39 11.84
CA GLY A 130 16.27 -0.18 11.10
C GLY A 130 17.44 -0.66 11.98
N GLU A 131 17.44 -0.28 13.26
CA GLU A 131 18.46 -0.61 14.28
C GLU A 131 18.24 -1.99 14.94
#